data_AF-A0AA47MXT4-F1
#
_entry.id   AF-A0AA47MXT4-F1
#
_cell.length_a   1.000
_cell.length_b   1.000
_cell.length_c   1.000
_cell.angle_alpha   90.00
_cell.angle_beta   90.00
_cell.angle_gamma   90.00
#
_symmetry.space_group_name_H-M   'P 1'
#
loop_
_entity.id
_entity.type
_entity.pdbx_description
1 polymer ?
#
loop_
_entity_poly.entity_id
_entity_poly.type
_entity_poly.pdbx_seq_one_letter_code
_entity_poly.pdbx_strand_id
1 'polypeptide(L)'
;MVSVNSQDFNLQLVDTAGQDEYSIFPQSHSMDIHGYVLVYAVTSSKRVIKPEEGKKLADSWGAAFMESSAKENETAVEVFKRIILEMERADGNVPSEEKKCAVM
;
A
#
# COMPACT_ATOMS: atom_id res chain seq x y z
N MET A 1 -12.81 -11.75 3.08
CA MET A 1 -12.57 -11.51 4.52
C MET A 1 -11.09 -11.70 4.77
N VAL A 2 -10.43 -10.72 5.35
CA VAL A 2 -8.98 -10.75 5.64
C VAL A 2 -8.81 -10.68 7.14
N SER A 3 -8.09 -11.64 7.72
CA SER A 3 -7.87 -11.70 9.17
C SER A 3 -6.52 -11.07 9.53
N VAL A 4 -6.53 -10.08 10.41
CA VAL A 4 -5.34 -9.38 10.94
C VAL A 4 -5.50 -9.23 12.45
N ASN A 5 -4.49 -9.59 13.25
CA ASN A 5 -4.54 -9.51 14.73
C ASN A 5 -5.78 -10.16 15.38
N SER A 6 -6.22 -11.30 14.82
CA SER A 6 -7.44 -12.02 15.25
C SER A 6 -8.76 -11.24 15.07
N GLN A 7 -8.74 -10.17 14.27
CA GLN A 7 -9.92 -9.45 13.81
C GLN A 7 -10.14 -9.73 12.31
N ASP A 8 -11.40 -9.90 11.95
CA ASP A 8 -11.81 -10.15 10.57
C ASP A 8 -12.29 -8.86 9.92
N PHE A 9 -11.63 -8.49 8.83
CA PHE A 9 -11.93 -7.28 8.07
C PHE A 9 -12.66 -7.64 6.77
N ASN A 10 -13.72 -6.87 6.47
CA ASN A 10 -14.35 -6.87 5.16
C ASN A 10 -13.68 -5.80 4.31
N LEU A 11 -12.75 -6.23 3.45
CA LEU A 11 -12.06 -5.33 2.54
C LEU A 11 -12.82 -5.22 1.22
N GLN A 12 -13.27 -4.00 0.90
CA GLN A 12 -13.81 -3.67 -0.41
C GLN A 12 -12.70 -3.04 -1.27
N LEU A 13 -12.32 -3.73 -2.34
CA LEU A 13 -11.32 -3.25 -3.29
C LEU A 13 -12.00 -2.55 -4.46
N VAL A 14 -11.57 -1.32 -4.73
CA VAL A 14 -11.99 -0.55 -5.91
C VAL A 14 -10.78 -0.47 -6.84
N ASP A 15 -10.82 -1.25 -7.93
CA ASP A 15 -9.82 -1.18 -8.99
C ASP A 15 -10.17 -0.04 -9.95
N THR A 16 -9.27 0.92 -10.08
CA THR A 16 -9.42 2.03 -11.01
C THR A 16 -8.68 1.72 -12.30
N ALA A 17 -9.30 1.97 -13.45
CA ALA A 17 -8.55 1.98 -14.71
C ALA A 17 -7.33 2.90 -14.58
N GLY A 18 -6.19 2.48 -15.16
CA GLY A 18 -4.94 3.21 -15.07
C GLY A 18 -5.14 4.69 -15.38
N GLN A 19 -4.85 5.54 -14.40
CA GLN A 19 -4.98 6.98 -14.52
C GLN A 19 -3.67 7.56 -15.06
N ASP A 20 -3.77 8.42 -16.06
CA ASP A 20 -2.66 9.24 -16.52
C ASP A 20 -2.60 10.56 -15.74
N GLU A 21 -1.54 11.35 -15.96
CA GLU A 21 -1.26 12.59 -15.23
C GLU A 21 -2.37 13.65 -15.32
N TYR A 22 -3.29 13.52 -16.28
CA TYR A 22 -4.37 14.47 -16.55
C TYR A 22 -5.77 13.92 -16.21
N SER A 23 -5.83 12.68 -15.72
CA SER A 23 -7.07 12.05 -15.31
C SER A 23 -7.63 12.74 -14.07
N ILE A 24 -8.83 13.30 -14.19
CA ILE A 24 -9.53 13.85 -13.03
C ILE A 24 -9.89 12.68 -12.13
N PHE A 25 -9.33 12.68 -10.91
CA PHE A 25 -9.70 11.70 -9.89
C PHE A 25 -11.19 11.85 -9.56
N PRO A 26 -12.05 10.89 -9.92
CA PRO A 26 -13.48 11.01 -9.72
C PRO A 26 -13.78 11.19 -8.23
N GLN A 27 -14.64 12.15 -7.87
CA GLN A 27 -15.02 12.36 -6.46
C GLN A 27 -15.64 11.11 -5.83
N SER A 28 -16.26 10.23 -6.63
CA SER A 28 -16.76 8.92 -6.20
C SER A 28 -15.67 8.00 -5.65
N HIS A 29 -14.39 8.24 -5.97
CA HIS A 29 -13.25 7.51 -5.41
C HIS A 29 -12.60 8.23 -4.22
N SER A 30 -13.18 9.33 -3.74
CA SER A 30 -12.67 10.09 -2.59
C SER A 30 -13.57 10.07 -1.36
N MET A 31 -14.87 9.81 -1.54
CA MET A 31 -15.82 9.69 -0.44
C MET A 31 -15.86 8.24 0.06
N ASP A 32 -15.90 8.07 1.38
CA ASP A 32 -15.93 6.78 2.08
C ASP A 32 -14.74 5.84 1.79
N ILE A 33 -13.57 6.41 1.46
CA ILE A 33 -12.32 5.66 1.30
C ILE A 33 -11.45 5.78 2.55
N HIS A 34 -11.09 4.62 3.12
CA HIS A 34 -10.24 4.53 4.31
C HIS A 34 -8.74 4.52 3.97
N GLY A 35 -8.37 4.21 2.73
CA GLY A 35 -6.96 4.23 2.31
C GLY A 35 -6.78 3.92 0.83
N TYR A 36 -5.60 4.27 0.33
CA TYR A 36 -5.22 4.11 -1.07
C TYR A 36 -3.99 3.21 -1.20
N VAL A 37 -3.96 2.40 -2.27
CA VAL A 37 -2.76 1.68 -2.71
C VAL A 37 -2.33 2.29 -4.02
N LEU A 38 -1.13 2.90 -4.04
CA LEU A 38 -0.54 3.45 -5.25
C LEU A 38 0.41 2.42 -5.85
N VAL A 39 0.10 1.96 -7.06
CA VAL A 39 0.83 0.89 -7.74
C VAL A 39 1.63 1.46 -8.89
N TYR A 40 2.91 1.08 -8.98
CA TYR A 40 3.77 1.40 -10.11
C TYR A 40 4.52 0.16 -10.57
N ALA A 41 4.84 0.10 -11.87
CA ALA A 41 5.48 -1.07 -12.46
C ALA A 41 6.99 -1.04 -12.21
N VAL A 42 7.49 -2.11 -11.57
CA VAL A 42 8.92 -2.33 -11.35
C VAL A 42 9.33 -3.60 -12.12
N THR A 43 9.87 -3.42 -13.32
CA THR A 43 10.33 -4.55 -14.14
C THR A 43 11.83 -4.75 -13.96
N SER A 44 12.29 -5.92 -13.48
CA SER A 44 13.73 -6.17 -13.21
C SER A 44 14.64 -5.85 -14.40
N SER A 45 14.23 -6.19 -15.63
CA SER A 45 15.01 -5.92 -16.85
C SER A 45 14.94 -4.47 -17.35
N LYS A 46 14.01 -3.65 -16.86
CA LYS A 46 13.88 -2.22 -17.20
C LYS A 46 13.68 -1.37 -15.94
N ARG A 47 14.30 -1.76 -14.81
CA ARG A 47 14.12 -1.05 -13.55
C ARG A 47 14.82 0.30 -13.69
N VAL A 48 14.00 1.34 -13.79
CA VAL A 48 14.46 2.73 -13.88
C VAL A 48 14.47 3.44 -12.53
N ILE A 49 13.74 2.91 -11.54
CA ILE A 49 13.65 3.45 -10.18
C ILE A 49 14.24 2.44 -9.20
N LYS A 50 15.17 2.91 -8.37
CA LYS A 50 15.74 2.08 -7.30
C LYS A 50 14.77 2.02 -6.11
N PRO A 51 14.74 0.92 -5.33
CA PRO A 51 13.85 0.78 -4.18
C PRO A 51 13.97 1.94 -3.18
N GLU A 52 15.18 2.49 -3.01
CA GLU A 52 15.46 3.58 -2.08
C GLU A 52 14.78 4.89 -2.49
N GLU A 53 14.65 5.13 -3.79
CA GLU A 53 13.98 6.32 -4.32
C GLU A 53 12.47 6.23 -4.10
N GLY A 54 11.88 5.06 -4.38
CA GLY A 54 10.46 4.81 -4.10
C GLY A 54 10.14 4.94 -2.60
N LYS A 55 11.00 4.38 -1.74
CA LYS A 55 10.87 4.52 -0.28
C LYS A 55 10.97 5.98 0.17
N LYS A 56 11.94 6.74 -0.36
CA LYS A 56 12.10 8.16 -0.02
C LYS A 56 10.86 8.98 -0.39
N LEU A 57 10.23 8.68 -1.53
CA LEU A 57 8.99 9.33 -1.94
C LEU A 57 7.84 8.99 -0.97
N ALA A 58 7.66 7.71 -0.64
CA ALA A 58 6.65 7.27 0.32
C ALA A 58 6.84 7.93 1.70
N ASP A 59 8.08 7.98 2.19
CA ASP A 59 8.42 8.64 3.46
C ASP A 59 8.06 10.13 3.43
N SER A 60 8.25 10.81 2.29
CA SER A 60 7.89 12.24 2.14
C SER A 60 6.38 12.48 2.23
N TRP A 61 5.57 11.48 1.94
CA TRP A 61 4.11 11.52 2.03
C TRP A 61 3.58 10.93 3.34
N GLY A 62 4.47 10.42 4.21
CA GLY A 62 4.07 9.69 5.41
C GLY A 62 3.37 8.35 5.10
N ALA A 63 3.60 7.80 3.91
CA ALA A 63 2.98 6.56 3.44
C ALA A 63 3.88 5.34 3.68
N ALA A 64 3.27 4.16 3.81
CA ALA A 64 4.02 2.90 3.82
C ALA A 64 4.53 2.56 2.40
N PHE A 65 5.72 1.94 2.34
CA PHE A 65 6.34 1.47 1.10
C PHE A 65 6.47 -0.05 1.08
N MET A 66 6.17 -0.67 -0.06
CA MET A 66 6.36 -2.10 -0.32
C MET A 66 6.59 -2.30 -1.83
N GLU A 67 7.50 -3.20 -2.20
CA GLU A 67 7.57 -3.76 -3.55
C GLU A 67 7.00 -5.18 -3.52
N SER A 68 6.18 -5.52 -4.51
CA SER A 68 5.51 -6.81 -4.61
C SER A 68 5.39 -7.23 -6.07
N SER A 69 5.29 -8.54 -6.30
CA SER A 69 5.07 -9.10 -7.64
C SER A 69 3.63 -9.58 -7.74
N ALA A 70 2.83 -8.96 -8.60
CA ALA A 70 1.48 -9.45 -8.90
C ALA A 70 1.48 -10.87 -9.49
N LYS A 71 2.62 -11.33 -10.02
CA LYS A 71 2.82 -12.71 -10.50
C LYS A 71 3.05 -13.69 -9.36
N GLU A 72 3.55 -13.24 -8.21
CA GLU A 72 3.83 -14.07 -7.04
C GLU A 72 2.73 -13.88 -5.99
N ASN A 73 1.84 -14.87 -5.93
CA ASN A 73 0.58 -14.81 -5.18
C ASN A 73 0.76 -14.50 -3.67
N GLU A 74 1.84 -14.96 -3.05
CA GLU A 74 2.09 -14.72 -1.61
C GLU A 74 2.33 -13.23 -1.31
N THR A 75 3.10 -12.54 -2.16
CA THR A 75 3.42 -11.12 -1.97
C THR A 75 2.26 -10.19 -2.25
N ALA A 76 1.26 -10.61 -3.04
CA ALA A 76 0.08 -9.81 -3.34
C ALA A 76 -0.85 -9.69 -2.12
N VAL A 77 -1.01 -10.78 -1.35
CA VAL A 77 -1.85 -10.81 -0.14
C VAL A 77 -1.28 -9.88 0.95
N GLU A 78 0.04 -9.79 1.05
CA GLU A 78 0.70 -8.95 2.04
C GLU A 78 0.44 -7.46 1.83
N VAL A 79 0.21 -7.00 0.58
CA VAL A 79 -0.19 -5.62 0.30
C VAL A 79 -1.52 -5.28 1.00
N PHE A 80 -2.50 -6.19 0.93
CA PHE A 80 -3.82 -5.98 1.53
C PHE A 80 -3.80 -6.06 3.06
N LYS A 81 -2.97 -6.92 3.63
CA LYS A 81 -2.76 -6.93 5.09
C LYS A 81 -2.06 -5.67 5.56
N ARG A 82 -1.08 -5.18 4.78
CA ARG A 82 -0.29 -4.00 5.12
C ARG A 82 -1.16 -2.75 5.22
N ILE A 83 -2.09 -2.55 4.27
CA ILE A 83 -2.97 -1.39 4.32
C ILE A 83 -3.91 -1.42 5.54
N ILE A 84 -4.43 -2.59 5.91
CA ILE A 84 -5.25 -2.76 7.14
C ILE A 84 -4.43 -2.35 8.38
N LEU A 85 -3.18 -2.83 8.48
CA LEU A 85 -2.30 -2.48 9.60
C LEU A 85 -2.01 -0.98 9.68
N GLU A 86 -1.83 -0.30 8.56
CA GLU A 86 -1.59 1.15 8.56
C GLU A 86 -2.85 1.95 8.92
N MET A 87 -4.05 1.49 8.54
CA MET A 87 -5.32 2.09 9.01
C MET A 87 -5.46 1.96 10.52
N GLU A 88 -5.28 0.75 11.07
CA GLU A 88 -5.36 0.50 12.51
C GLU A 88 -4.30 1.30 13.28
N ARG A 89 -3.12 1.51 12.69
CA ARG A 89 -2.07 2.36 13.26
C ARG A 89 -2.46 3.84 13.24
N ALA A 90 -3.14 4.32 12.19
CA ALA A 90 -3.63 5.69 12.11
C ALA A 90 -4.74 5.96 13.12
N ASP A 91 -5.59 4.97 13.39
CA ASP A 91 -6.66 5.03 14.39
C ASP A 91 -6.15 4.88 15.84
N GLY A 92 -4.86 4.55 16.03
CA GLY A 92 -4.24 4.41 17.34
C GLY A 92 -4.50 3.06 18.02
N ASN A 93 -5.06 2.09 17.30
CA ASN A 93 -5.35 0.75 17.81
C ASN A 93 -4.10 -0.14 17.88
N VAL A 94 -3.01 0.24 17.20
CA VAL A 94 -1.73 -0.48 17.22
C VAL A 94 -0.67 0.36 17.94
N PRO A 95 0.03 -0.17 18.97
CA PRO A 95 1.16 0.52 19.56
C PRO A 95 2.26 0.72 18.51
N SER A 96 2.74 1.96 18.36
CA SER A 96 3.82 2.29 17.44
C SER A 96 5.09 1.56 17.86
N GLU A 97 5.42 0.42 17.25
CA GLU A 97 6.72 -0.19 17.44
C GLU A 97 7.80 0.78 16.94
N GLU A 98 8.80 1.02 17.80
CA GLU A 98 9.99 1.81 17.46
C GLU A 98 10.60 1.30 16.16
N LYS A 99 10.91 2.24 15.26
CA LYS A 99 11.53 1.99 13.95
C LYS A 99 12.78 1.13 14.07
N LYS A 100 12.66 -0.19 13.95
CA LYS A 100 13.75 -1.10 13.61
C LYS A 100 13.33 -1.95 12.42
N CYS A 101 13.36 -1.33 11.24
CA CYS A 101 13.42 -2.10 10.00
C CYS A 101 14.88 -2.15 9.55
N ALA A 102 15.55 -3.23 9.91
CA ALA A 102 16.72 -3.73 9.21
C ALA A 102 16.34 -5.11 8.66
N VAL A 103 16.30 -5.22 7.34
CA VAL A 103 16.28 -6.50 6.65
C VAL A 103 17.51 -6.47 5.75
N MET A 104 18.46 -7.38 6.05
CA MET A 104 19.59 -7.70 5.18
C MET A 104 19.12 -8.57 4.02
#